data_AF-A0A2L2TUQ8-F1
#
_entry.id   AF-A0A2L2TUQ8-F1
#
_cell.length_a   1.000
_cell.length_b   1.000
_cell.length_c   1.000
_cell.angle_alpha   90.00
_cell.angle_beta   90.00
_cell.angle_gamma   90.00
#
_symmetry.space_group_name_H-M   'P 1'
#
loop_
_entity.id
_entity.type
_entity.pdbx_description
1 polymer ?
#
loop_
_entity_poly.entity_id
_entity_poly.type
_entity_poly.pdbx_seq_one_letter_code
_entity_poly.pdbx_strand_id
1 'polypeptide(L)'
;MTTNSFGSALPRFDFHQPPAPRLTARLARSLPTAALVTTAAAAYGLTYYVLRQQYTMAKAQHNRAVETLNEMKERGNKTDEWVKNDALWWTAF
;
A
#
# COMPACT_ATOMS: atom_id res chain seq x y z
N MET A 1 -11.17 6.05 66.82
CA MET A 1 -9.93 5.29 66.54
C MET A 1 -10.32 3.82 66.50
N THR A 2 -10.16 3.14 65.37
CA THR A 2 -10.59 1.74 65.21
C THR A 2 -9.48 0.82 65.71
N THR A 3 -9.72 0.14 66.83
CA THR A 3 -8.79 -0.84 67.42
C THR A 3 -9.33 -2.24 67.15
N ASN A 4 -8.44 -3.22 67.00
CA ASN A 4 -8.88 -4.62 66.93
C ASN A 4 -9.30 -5.15 68.31
N SER A 5 -9.81 -6.38 68.37
CA SER A 5 -10.26 -7.05 69.60
C SER A 5 -9.16 -7.28 70.65
N PHE A 6 -7.89 -7.01 70.32
CA PHE A 6 -6.73 -7.11 71.20
C PHE A 6 -6.23 -5.74 71.68
N GLY A 7 -6.99 -4.67 71.43
CA GLY A 7 -6.66 -3.32 71.91
C GLY A 7 -5.53 -2.63 71.15
N SER A 8 -4.99 -3.22 70.08
CA SER A 8 -3.99 -2.56 69.25
C SER A 8 -4.65 -1.73 68.14
N ALA A 9 -4.03 -0.59 67.83
CA ALA A 9 -4.47 0.25 66.74
C ALA A 9 -4.34 -0.51 65.42
N LEU A 10 -5.41 -0.55 64.63
CA LEU A 10 -5.33 -1.15 63.29
C LEU A 10 -4.31 -0.37 62.45
N PRO A 11 -3.40 -1.05 61.72
CA PRO A 11 -2.47 -0.38 60.82
C PRO A 11 -3.27 0.42 59.79
N ARG A 12 -2.94 1.71 59.65
CA ARG A 12 -3.54 2.57 58.64
C ARG A 12 -2.95 2.19 57.29
N PHE A 13 -3.77 1.62 56.42
CA PHE A 13 -3.43 1.44 55.01
C PHE A 13 -3.63 2.77 54.29
N ASP A 14 -2.63 3.66 54.40
CA ASP A 14 -2.58 4.86 53.57
C ASP A 14 -2.15 4.43 52.16
N PHE A 15 -3.13 4.23 51.27
CA PHE A 15 -2.87 4.05 49.86
C PHE A 15 -2.40 5.39 49.29
N HIS A 16 -1.10 5.53 49.01
CA HIS A 16 -0.61 6.65 48.22
C HIS A 16 -1.32 6.64 46.87
N GLN A 17 -2.18 7.64 46.63
CA GLN A 17 -2.83 7.81 45.35
C GLN A 17 -1.71 8.02 44.29
N PRO A 18 -1.62 7.17 43.25
CA PRO A 18 -0.63 7.38 42.21
C PRO A 18 -0.91 8.74 41.55
N PRO A 19 0.12 9.52 41.20
CA PRO A 19 -0.08 10.81 40.57
C PRO A 19 -0.88 10.62 39.28
N ALA A 20 -2.02 11.30 39.18
CA ALA A 20 -2.89 11.21 38.02
C ALA A 20 -2.09 11.53 36.73
N PRO A 21 -2.28 10.78 35.64
CA PRO A 21 -1.58 11.04 34.39
C PRO A 21 -1.90 12.47 33.93
N ARG A 22 -0.88 13.33 33.88
CA ARG A 22 -1.00 14.73 33.45
C ARG A 22 -1.11 14.82 31.92
N LEU A 23 -2.11 14.16 31.34
CA LEU A 23 -2.55 14.47 29.99
C LEU A 23 -3.28 15.81 30.08
N THR A 24 -2.64 16.87 29.61
CA THR A 24 -3.28 18.19 29.55
C THR A 24 -4.53 18.07 28.67
N ALA A 25 -5.64 18.71 29.07
CA ALA A 25 -6.90 18.65 28.33
C ALA A 25 -6.74 19.04 26.83
N ARG A 26 -5.71 19.83 26.50
CA ARG A 26 -5.33 20.16 25.12
C ARG A 26 -4.78 18.96 24.34
N LEU A 27 -3.90 18.16 24.94
CA LEU A 27 -3.37 16.94 24.31
C LEU A 27 -4.47 15.89 24.14
N ALA A 28 -5.29 15.67 25.17
CA ALA A 28 -6.42 14.75 25.08
C ALA A 28 -7.40 15.13 23.95
N ARG A 29 -7.58 16.44 23.71
CA ARG A 29 -8.46 16.96 22.67
C ARG A 29 -7.86 16.89 21.26
N SER A 30 -6.54 16.95 21.12
CA SER A 30 -5.86 16.93 19.81
C SER A 30 -5.54 15.52 19.30
N LEU A 31 -5.42 14.53 20.18
CA LEU A 31 -5.17 13.12 19.84
C LEU A 31 -6.14 12.55 18.79
N PRO A 32 -7.47 12.72 18.88
CA PRO A 32 -8.38 12.17 17.88
C PRO A 32 -8.18 12.79 16.48
N THR A 33 -7.97 14.11 16.41
CA THR A 33 -7.65 14.79 15.15
C THR A 33 -6.32 14.34 14.56
N ALA A 34 -5.28 14.18 15.40
CA ALA A 34 -3.99 13.68 14.93
C ALA A 34 -4.11 12.25 14.40
N ALA A 35 -4.85 11.38 15.08
CA ALA A 35 -5.11 10.01 14.64
C ALA A 35 -5.86 9.95 13.29
N LEU A 36 -6.84 10.84 13.08
CA LEU A 36 -7.54 10.92 11.79
C LEU A 36 -6.61 11.37 10.66
N VAL A 37 -5.80 12.40 10.90
CA VAL A 37 -4.86 12.91 9.88
C VAL A 37 -3.80 11.87 9.53
N THR A 38 -3.23 11.18 10.52
CA THR A 38 -2.24 10.12 10.26
C THR A 38 -2.85 8.94 9.52
N THR A 39 -4.08 8.55 9.86
CA THR A 39 -4.79 7.47 9.18
C THR A 39 -5.11 7.83 7.73
N ALA A 40 -5.57 9.06 7.47
CA ALA A 40 -5.83 9.55 6.12
C ALA A 40 -4.54 9.62 5.27
N ALA A 41 -3.44 10.11 5.85
CA ALA A 41 -2.14 10.16 5.18
C ALA A 41 -1.61 8.76 4.84
N ALA A 42 -1.72 7.81 5.78
CA ALA A 42 -1.33 6.43 5.55
C ALA A 42 -2.18 5.76 4.45
N ALA A 43 -3.49 5.96 4.48
CA ALA A 43 -4.39 5.46 3.44
C ALA A 43 -4.04 6.02 2.06
N TYR A 44 -3.81 7.33 1.95
CA TYR A 44 -3.41 7.97 0.70
C TYR A 44 -2.04 7.48 0.20
N GLY A 45 -1.08 7.31 1.10
CA GLY A 45 0.22 6.73 0.75
C GLY A 45 0.06 5.33 0.17
N LEU A 46 -0.67 4.46 0.86
CA LEU A 46 -0.90 3.09 0.40
C LEU A 46 -1.62 3.03 -0.95
N THR A 47 -2.68 3.82 -1.14
CA THR A 47 -3.40 3.84 -2.43
C THR A 47 -2.51 4.32 -3.56
N TYR A 48 -1.70 5.37 -3.34
CA TYR A 48 -0.73 5.84 -4.33
C TYR A 48 0.29 4.77 -4.69
N TYR A 49 0.86 4.06 -3.70
CA TYR A 49 1.82 2.99 -3.94
C TYR A 49 1.22 1.84 -4.74
N VAL A 50 0.02 1.38 -4.38
CA VAL A 50 -0.68 0.31 -5.10
C VAL A 50 -0.98 0.72 -6.54
N LEU A 51 -1.51 1.93 -6.74
CA LEU A 51 -1.85 2.42 -8.07
C LEU A 51 -0.60 2.55 -8.96
N ARG A 52 0.51 3.02 -8.38
CA ARG A 52 1.80 3.10 -9.07
C ARG A 52 2.30 1.72 -9.49
N GLN A 53 2.22 0.72 -8.60
CA GLN A 53 2.60 -0.65 -8.94
C GLN A 53 1.73 -1.22 -10.07
N GLN A 54 0.41 -1.08 -9.97
CA GLN A 54 -0.51 -1.53 -11.02
C GLN A 54 -0.21 -0.86 -12.36
N TYR A 55 0.03 0.45 -12.37
CA TYR A 55 0.39 1.16 -13.58
C TYR A 55 1.70 0.64 -14.19
N THR A 56 2.73 0.39 -13.38
CA THR A 56 4.01 -0.14 -13.90
C THR A 56 3.85 -1.53 -14.52
N MET A 57 3.05 -2.40 -13.90
CA MET A 57 2.78 -3.74 -14.43
C MET A 57 1.95 -3.68 -15.71
N ALA A 58 0.89 -2.87 -15.71
CA ALA A 58 0.05 -2.67 -16.89
C ALA A 58 0.84 -2.08 -18.06
N LYS A 59 1.70 -1.10 -17.79
CA LYS A 59 2.58 -0.50 -18.81
C LYS A 59 3.59 -1.52 -19.36
N ALA A 60 4.19 -2.33 -18.50
CA ALA A 60 5.10 -3.39 -18.94
C ALA A 60 4.39 -4.44 -19.81
N GLN A 61 3.18 -4.85 -19.43
CA GLN A 61 2.37 -5.76 -20.24
C GLN A 61 1.98 -5.14 -21.58
N HIS A 62 1.58 -3.87 -21.59
CA HIS A 62 1.26 -3.15 -22.81
C HIS A 62 2.46 -3.09 -23.76
N ASN A 63 3.64 -2.73 -23.25
CA ASN A 63 4.85 -2.66 -24.07
C ASN A 63 5.21 -4.03 -24.68
N ARG A 64 5.12 -5.11 -23.89
CA ARG A 64 5.33 -6.48 -24.41
C ARG A 64 4.32 -6.82 -25.50
N ALA A 65 3.04 -6.49 -25.32
CA ALA A 65 2.02 -6.73 -26.33
C ALA A 65 2.34 -5.99 -27.64
N VAL A 66 2.77 -4.73 -27.56
CA VAL A 66 3.20 -3.94 -28.73
C VAL A 66 4.42 -4.56 -29.41
N GLU A 67 5.41 -5.01 -28.65
CA GLU A 67 6.58 -5.72 -29.18
C GLU A 67 6.16 -6.99 -29.94
N THR A 68 5.31 -7.82 -29.34
CA THR A 68 4.82 -9.04 -30.00
C THR A 68 4.04 -8.74 -31.28
N LEU A 69 3.26 -7.66 -31.31
CA LEU A 69 2.53 -7.24 -32.50
C LEU A 69 3.48 -6.77 -33.60
N ASN A 70 4.54 -6.05 -33.24
CA ASN A 70 5.57 -5.64 -34.19
C ASN A 70 6.31 -6.85 -34.77
N GLU A 71 6.68 -7.83 -33.95
CA GLU A 71 7.30 -9.08 -34.41
C GLU A 71 6.37 -9.88 -35.36
N MET A 72 5.08 -9.96 -35.04
CA MET A 72 4.09 -10.61 -35.92
C MET A 72 3.97 -9.88 -37.26
N LYS A 73 3.97 -8.54 -37.24
CA LYS A 73 3.92 -7.71 -38.45
C LYS A 73 5.17 -7.90 -39.31
N GLU A 74 6.36 -7.90 -38.72
CA GLU A 74 7.60 -8.16 -39.46
C GLU A 74 7.62 -9.57 -40.07
N ARG A 75 7.11 -10.57 -39.34
CA ARG A 75 6.98 -11.93 -39.85
C ARG A 75 6.03 -11.99 -41.05
N GLY A 76 4.87 -11.32 -40.96
CA GLY A 76 3.91 -11.20 -42.06
C GLY A 76 4.51 -10.52 -43.30
N ASN A 77 5.24 -9.42 -43.11
CA ASN A 77 5.92 -8.76 -44.23
C ASN A 77 6.93 -9.69 -44.93
N LYS A 78 7.72 -10.46 -44.15
CA LYS A 78 8.67 -11.43 -44.72
C LYS A 78 7.96 -12.55 -45.49
N THR A 79 6.82 -13.05 -44.99
CA THR A 79 6.05 -14.06 -45.72
C THR A 79 5.48 -13.50 -47.03
N ASP A 80 5.01 -12.25 -47.02
CA ASP A 80 4.47 -11.61 -48.22
C ASP A 80 5.55 -11.36 -49.27
N GLU A 81 6.76 -10.95 -48.86
CA GLU A 81 7.91 -10.81 -49.75
C GLU A 81 8.33 -12.17 -50.35
N TRP A 82 8.33 -13.23 -49.56
CA TRP A 82 8.64 -14.58 -50.05
C TRP A 82 7.62 -15.06 -51.09
N VAL A 83 6.32 -14.89 -50.81
CA VAL A 83 5.25 -15.26 -51.75
C VAL A 83 5.35 -14.46 -53.05
N LYS A 84 5.65 -13.16 -52.98
CA LYS A 84 5.87 -12.33 -54.18
C LYS A 84 7.06 -12.80 -55.01
N ASN A 85 8.17 -13.14 -54.36
CA ASN A 85 9.36 -13.64 -55.06
C ASN A 85 9.12 -15.01 -55.71
N ASP A 86 8.41 -15.92 -55.03
CA ASP A 86 8.05 -17.22 -55.60
C ASP A 86 7.10 -17.06 -56.80
N ALA A 87 6.07 -16.22 -56.67
CA ALA A 87 5.15 -15.91 -57.77
C ALA A 87 5.87 -15.32 -58.99
N LEU A 88 6.83 -14.41 -58.78
CA LEU A 88 7.65 -13.86 -59.86
C LEU A 88 8.48 -14.95 -60.58
N TRP A 89 9.01 -15.93 -59.83
CA TRP A 89 9.76 -17.05 -60.40
C TRP A 89 8.91 -17.92 -61.32
N TRP A 90 7.66 -18.19 -60.95
CA TRP A 90 6.71 -18.95 -61.78
C TRP A 90 6.24 -18.21 -63.03
N THR A 91 6.22 -16.87 -63.02
CA THR A 91 5.81 -16.05 -64.18
C THR A 91 6.92 -15.74 -65.18
N ALA A 92 8.17 -16.10 -64.85
CA ALA A 92 9.35 -15.82 -65.68
C ALA A 92 9.66 -16.92 -66.72
N PHE A 93 8.86 -18.00 -66.76
CA PHE A 93 8.89 -19.09 -67.74
C PHE A 93 7.58 -19.11 -68.53
#